data_AF-A0A926IKG2-F1
#
_entry.id   AF-A0A926IKG2-F1
#
_cell.length_a   1.000
_cell.length_b   1.000
_cell.length_c   1.000
_cell.angle_alpha   90.00
_cell.angle_beta   90.00
_cell.angle_gamma   90.00
#
_symmetry.space_group_name_H-M   'P 1'
#
loop_
_entity.id
_entity.type
_entity.pdbx_description
1 polymer ?
#
loop_
_entity_poly.entity_id
_entity_poly.type
_entity_poly.pdbx_seq_one_letter_code
_entity_poly.pdbx_strand_id
1 'polypeptide(L)'
;MEYKKIIERTDRYDIVQWEFQGMPITFRLWKDGSGIIEIKVDKYFAIANGYKSVSDMAENTIGQAKFNEMFGGVPEWIRATGNGDLLFVGLPKHLQN
;
A
#
# COMPACT_ATOMS: atom_id res chain seq x y z
N MET A 1 -8.65 18.67 -1.67
CA MET A 1 -8.37 17.37 -1.00
C MET A 1 -9.50 17.15 -0.03
N GLU A 2 -10.37 16.21 -0.36
CA GLU A 2 -11.61 15.93 0.37
C GLU A 2 -11.33 14.96 1.52
N TYR A 3 -11.85 15.32 2.70
CA TYR A 3 -11.94 14.59 3.96
C TYR A 3 -10.78 13.64 4.36
N LYS A 4 -10.05 14.04 5.41
CA LYS A 4 -9.12 13.16 6.14
C LYS A 4 -9.82 12.50 7.32
N LYS A 5 -10.07 11.19 7.23
CA LYS A 5 -10.47 10.37 8.38
C LYS A 5 -9.23 9.81 9.06
N ILE A 6 -9.15 9.89 10.38
CA ILE A 6 -8.11 9.21 11.16
C ILE A 6 -8.70 7.88 11.62
N ILE A 7 -8.01 6.79 11.30
CA ILE A 7 -8.43 5.41 11.63
C ILE A 7 -7.71 4.94 12.89
N GLU A 8 -6.40 5.19 12.96
CA GLU A 8 -5.55 4.76 14.07
C GLU A 8 -4.44 5.79 14.29
N ARG A 9 -4.05 5.98 15.55
CA ARG A 9 -2.85 6.73 15.94
C ARG A 9 -2.04 5.90 16.92
N THR A 10 -0.76 5.77 16.64
CA THR A 10 0.24 5.17 17.54
C THR A 10 1.42 6.14 17.69
N ASP A 11 2.36 5.83 18.59
CA ASP A 11 3.60 6.62 18.70
C ASP A 11 4.49 6.48 17.45
N ARG A 12 4.34 5.39 16.68
CA ARG A 12 5.18 5.09 15.51
C ARG A 12 4.60 5.60 14.21
N TYR A 13 3.28 5.53 14.05
CA TYR A 13 2.58 5.89 12.82
C TYR A 13 1.13 6.29 13.06
N ASP A 14 0.57 7.01 12.09
CA ASP A 14 -0.88 7.21 11.97
C ASP A 14 -1.42 6.44 10.75
N ILE A 15 -2.58 5.80 10.90
CA ILE A 15 -3.36 5.28 9.77
C ILE A 15 -4.48 6.28 9.48
N VAL A 16 -4.50 6.77 8.25
CA VAL A 16 -5.45 7.78 7.78
C VAL A 16 -6.09 7.34 6.47
N GLN A 17 -7.30 7.82 6.21
CA GLN A 17 -7.98 7.65 4.93
C GLN A 17 -8.24 8.99 4.29
N TRP A 18 -7.93 9.10 3.00
CA TRP A 18 -8.29 10.22 2.14
C TRP A 18 -9.23 9.73 1.04
N GLU A 19 -10.16 10.58 0.65
CA GLU A 19 -11.04 10.28 -0.47
C GLU A 19 -10.36 10.64 -1.80
N PHE A 20 -10.38 9.69 -2.74
CA PHE A 20 -9.97 9.88 -4.12
C PHE A 20 -11.08 9.35 -5.02
N GLN A 21 -11.78 10.24 -5.72
CA GLN A 21 -12.90 9.90 -6.62
C GLN A 21 -13.97 9.03 -5.94
N GLY A 22 -14.37 9.39 -4.72
CA GLY A 22 -15.34 8.61 -3.92
C GLY A 22 -14.78 7.31 -3.33
N MET A 23 -13.50 6.99 -3.54
CA MET A 23 -12.84 5.81 -2.98
C MET A 23 -11.99 6.19 -1.77
N PRO A 24 -12.17 5.53 -0.62
CA PRO A 24 -11.31 5.76 0.54
C PRO A 24 -9.96 5.05 0.35
N ILE A 25 -8.90 5.83 0.15
CA ILE A 25 -7.52 5.33 0.06
C ILE A 25 -6.86 5.42 1.44
N THR A 26 -6.31 4.30 1.90
CA THR A 26 -5.73 4.18 3.24
C THR A 26 -4.22 4.36 3.19
N PHE A 27 -3.71 5.23 4.05
CA PHE A 27 -2.29 5.55 4.18
C PHE A 27 -1.80 5.27 5.60
N ARG A 28 -0.55 4.81 5.71
CA ARG A 28 0.24 4.76 6.94
C ARG A 28 1.33 5.81 6.87
N LEU A 29 1.31 6.76 7.80
CA LEU A 29 2.25 7.87 7.90
C LEU A 29 3.20 7.62 9.06
N TRP A 30 4.50 7.44 8.80
CA TRP A 30 5.50 7.19 9.83
C TRP A 30 5.94 8.47 10.53
N LYS A 31 6.14 8.41 11.85
CA LYS A 31 6.47 9.56 12.72
C LYS A 31 7.95 9.66 13.10
N ASP A 32 8.79 8.80 12.56
CA ASP A 32 10.24 8.74 12.84
C ASP A 32 11.06 9.84 12.12
N GLY A 33 10.41 10.82 11.50
CA GLY A 33 11.04 11.89 10.75
C GLY A 33 11.52 11.49 9.35
N SER A 34 11.35 10.22 8.95
CA SER A 34 11.76 9.73 7.63
C SER A 34 10.94 10.27 6.47
N GLY A 35 9.72 10.77 6.75
CA GLY A 35 8.75 11.13 5.72
C GLY A 35 8.19 9.92 4.95
N ILE A 36 8.40 8.69 5.42
CA ILE A 36 7.88 7.49 4.77
C ILE A 36 6.35 7.50 4.82
N ILE A 37 5.76 7.32 3.64
CA ILE A 37 4.33 7.11 3.46
C ILE A 37 4.16 5.73 2.84
N GLU A 38 3.24 4.96 3.40
CA GLU A 38 2.83 3.68 2.84
C GLU A 38 1.33 3.69 2.53
N ILE A 39 0.95 2.98 1.48
CA ILE A 39 -0.41 2.89 0.97
C ILE A 39 -0.86 1.45 1.16
N LYS A 40 -2.09 1.26 1.67
CA LYS A 40 -2.65 -0.07 1.83
C LYS A 40 -3.03 -0.64 0.47
N VAL A 41 -2.59 -1.86 0.19
CA VAL A 41 -2.97 -2.62 -0.99
C VAL A 41 -4.31 -3.30 -0.71
N ASP A 42 -5.39 -2.59 -1.04
CA ASP A 42 -6.75 -3.11 -0.98
C ASP A 42 -7.47 -2.92 -2.33
N LYS A 43 -8.76 -3.29 -2.36
CA LYS A 43 -9.58 -3.16 -3.57
C LYS A 43 -9.66 -1.73 -4.10
N TYR A 44 -9.69 -0.72 -3.23
CA TYR A 44 -9.83 0.68 -3.65
C TYR A 44 -8.53 1.21 -4.19
N PHE A 45 -7.41 0.82 -3.59
CA PHE A 45 -6.09 1.08 -4.17
C PHE A 45 -5.96 0.48 -5.58
N ALA A 46 -6.34 -0.79 -5.77
CA ALA A 46 -6.28 -1.43 -7.09
C ALA A 46 -7.15 -0.70 -8.13
N ILE A 47 -8.40 -0.36 -7.78
CA ILE A 47 -9.33 0.35 -8.68
C ILE A 47 -8.85 1.77 -8.98
N ALA A 48 -8.32 2.50 -7.99
CA ALA A 48 -7.76 3.83 -8.19
C ALA A 48 -6.57 3.84 -9.16
N ASN A 49 -5.88 2.69 -9.31
CA ASN A 49 -4.79 2.50 -10.26
C ASN A 49 -5.23 1.82 -11.58
N GLY A 50 -6.54 1.69 -11.82
CA GLY A 50 -7.09 1.17 -13.09
C GLY A 50 -7.24 -0.34 -13.17
N TYR A 51 -7.03 -1.08 -12.07
CA TYR A 51 -7.20 -2.53 -12.02
C TYR A 51 -8.58 -2.92 -11.50
N LYS A 52 -9.04 -4.12 -11.85
CA LYS A 52 -10.36 -4.64 -11.42
C LYS A 52 -10.35 -5.14 -9.98
N SER A 53 -9.20 -5.60 -9.49
CA SER A 53 -9.01 -6.17 -8.16
C SER A 53 -7.52 -6.21 -7.80
N VAL A 54 -7.19 -6.54 -6.55
CA VAL A 54 -5.80 -6.78 -6.12
C VAL A 54 -5.17 -7.95 -6.89
N SER A 55 -5.93 -9.01 -7.17
CA SER A 55 -5.42 -10.15 -7.95
C SER A 55 -5.14 -9.77 -9.40
N ASP A 56 -6.03 -8.97 -10.01
CA ASP A 56 -5.84 -8.42 -11.36
C ASP A 56 -4.60 -7.50 -11.41
N MET A 57 -4.42 -6.64 -10.41
CA MET A 57 -3.23 -5.82 -10.26
C MET A 57 -1.96 -6.67 -10.14
N ALA A 58 -1.98 -7.70 -9.29
CA ALA A 58 -0.83 -8.57 -9.07
C ALA A 58 -0.41 -9.28 -10.37
N GLU A 59 -1.38 -9.82 -11.10
CA GLU A 59 -1.16 -10.50 -12.36
C GLU A 59 -0.61 -9.57 -13.45
N ASN A 60 -1.13 -8.34 -13.55
CA ASN A 60 -0.75 -7.37 -14.57
C ASN A 60 0.48 -6.51 -14.21
N THR A 61 1.10 -6.70 -13.04
CA THR A 61 2.30 -5.92 -12.61
C THR A 61 3.59 -6.72 -12.79
N ILE A 62 3.78 -7.80 -12.02
CA ILE A 62 4.93 -8.72 -12.14
C ILE A 62 4.50 -10.19 -12.14
N GLY A 63 3.19 -10.47 -12.13
CA GLY A 63 2.61 -11.80 -12.03
C GLY A 63 2.41 -12.27 -10.60
N GLN A 64 1.29 -12.94 -10.32
CA GLN A 64 0.98 -13.45 -8.98
C GLN A 64 2.05 -14.43 -8.46
N ALA A 65 2.60 -15.27 -9.35
CA ALA A 65 3.66 -16.21 -9.01
C ALA A 65 4.92 -15.49 -8.50
N LYS A 66 5.28 -14.35 -9.09
CA LYS A 66 6.47 -13.59 -8.69
C LYS A 66 6.27 -12.91 -7.34
N PHE A 67 5.07 -12.38 -7.07
CA PHE A 67 4.72 -11.89 -5.73
C PHE A 67 4.83 -12.99 -4.68
N ASN A 68 4.31 -14.19 -4.97
CA ASN A 68 4.38 -15.34 -4.07
C ASN A 68 5.83 -15.80 -3.84
N GLU A 69 6.68 -15.76 -4.86
CA GLU A 69 8.10 -16.10 -4.77
C GLU A 69 8.86 -15.09 -3.89
N MET A 70 8.70 -13.80 -4.17
CA MET A 70 9.49 -12.74 -3.54
C MET A 70 9.02 -12.39 -2.13
N PHE A 71 7.70 -12.33 -1.92
CA PHE A 71 7.09 -11.76 -0.71
C PHE A 71 6.10 -12.70 -0.01
N GLY A 72 5.93 -13.94 -0.50
CA GLY A 72 4.93 -14.87 0.06
C GLY A 72 3.47 -14.50 -0.27
N GLY A 73 3.26 -13.50 -1.13
CA GLY A 73 1.95 -12.96 -1.47
C GLY A 73 2.06 -11.53 -1.98
N VAL A 74 0.93 -10.87 -2.23
CA VAL A 74 0.91 -9.43 -2.49
C VAL A 74 1.12 -8.71 -1.14
N PRO A 75 2.11 -7.80 -1.00
CA PRO A 75 2.32 -7.06 0.24
C PRO A 75 1.07 -6.26 0.64
N GLU A 76 0.74 -6.24 1.94
CA GLU A 76 -0.39 -5.45 2.44
C GLU A 76 -0.15 -3.94 2.31
N TRP A 77 1.11 -3.52 2.39
CA TRP A 77 1.52 -2.12 2.32
C TRP A 77 2.60 -1.94 1.27
N ILE A 78 2.51 -0.86 0.50
CA ILE A 78 3.54 -0.43 -0.44
C ILE A 78 4.01 0.97 -0.09
N ARG A 79 5.28 1.27 -0.33
CA ARG A 79 5.88 2.56 0.00
C ARG A 79 5.77 3.51 -1.18
N ALA A 80 5.29 4.71 -0.94
CA ALA A 80 5.35 5.79 -1.90
C ALA A 80 6.64 6.59 -1.69
N THR A 81 7.39 6.87 -2.75
CA THR A 81 8.51 7.80 -2.71
C THR A 81 7.99 9.24 -2.85
N GLY A 82 8.82 10.22 -2.47
CA GLY A 82 8.49 11.64 -2.65
C GLY A 82 8.27 12.06 -4.11
N ASN A 83 8.72 11.24 -5.08
CA ASN A 83 8.56 11.46 -6.51
C ASN A 83 7.33 10.74 -7.09
N GLY A 84 6.57 10.02 -6.26
CA GLY A 84 5.38 9.27 -6.68
C GLY A 84 5.65 7.83 -7.12
N ASP A 85 6.89 7.33 -7.03
CA ASP A 85 7.18 5.92 -7.32
C ASP A 85 6.61 5.02 -6.22
N LEU A 86 6.16 3.83 -6.62
CA LEU A 86 5.65 2.82 -5.71
C LEU A 86 6.65 1.68 -5.57
N LEU A 87 7.06 1.42 -4.33
CA LEU A 87 8.00 0.37 -3.97
C LEU A 87 7.29 -0.71 -3.17
N PHE A 88 7.42 -1.96 -3.63
CA PHE A 88 7.00 -3.11 -2.84
C PHE A 88 7.93 -3.26 -1.63
N VAL A 89 7.38 -3.02 -0.46
CA VAL A 89 8.05 -3.24 0.82
C VAL A 89 7.41 -4.46 1.47
N GLY A 90 8.16 -5.54 1.51
CA GLY A 90 7.78 -6.78 2.19
C GLY A 90 9.03 -7.47 2.70
N LEU A 91 8.89 -8.22 3.79
CA LEU A 91 9.94 -9.16 4.18
C LEU A 91 10.09 -10.16 3.04
N PRO A 92 11.29 -10.38 2.49
CA PRO A 92 11.53 -11.46 1.56
C PRO A 92 10.99 -12.79 2.12
N LYS A 93 10.41 -13.65 1.28
CA LYS A 93 9.82 -14.92 1.73
C LYS A 93 10.75 -15.76 2.62
N HIS A 94 12.04 -15.77 2.32
CA HIS A 94 13.06 -16.50 3.09
C HIS A 94 13.36 -15.90 4.49
N LEU A 95 12.79 -14.74 4.81
CA LEU A 95 12.86 -14.07 6.11
C LEU A 95 11.51 -14.05 6.84
N GLN A 96 10.49 -14.69 6.26
CA GLN A 96 9.18 -14.90 6.88
C GLN A 96 9.15 -16.31 7.48
N ASN A 97 9.86 -16.51 8.60
CA ASN A 97 9.90 -17.72 9.46
C ASN A 97 9.79 -19.10 8.79
#